data_AF-A0A257NVB6-F1
#
_entry.id   AF-A0A257NVB6-F1
#
_cell.length_a   1.000
_cell.length_b   1.000
_cell.length_c   1.000
_cell.angle_alpha   90.00
_cell.angle_beta   90.00
_cell.angle_gamma   90.00
#
_symmetry.space_group_name_H-M   'P 1'
#
loop_
_entity.id
_entity.type
_entity.pdbx_description
1 polymer ?
#
loop_
_entity_poly.entity_id
_entity_poly.type
_entity_poly.pdbx_seq_one_letter_code
_entity_poly.pdbx_strand_id
1 'polypeptide(L)'
;MKRLALIVLILGLAVTAGLYFMRDPGTADITLLGWQLQTSALGLLALLFVAFIVLTLIWRIMASVLNIPTFWRQRSARQKRAAADEQLLRAWAELERGRFEVAGKLALTQHAHASVPPLHYVVAADALLARGETLAALNLLDEVRHSFPRFADYLALHLANRFRAQHNFPPAVELLQNLATRHPKDEAIICAFAETLYTAADWDKLRTLMPVLRRLKWPSLAEQDLYRYELGVYRGLMAAMVRAKQPDQLTALWIDVPKTLRMDASLLNAAARAWMQLGQPAQAEQLLEKALNHTCTPELLRHWLAVPPANPVRARARFQGWVNQPNCTVDEPTRAYGRAWLAWLNDDLDGAQQALAPVLNDQPDVPSLKLAAEIAQRQRDSVQALALYTQAFNRLALESKEIPPRQGPSDQSLVP
;
A
#
# COMPACT_ATOMS: atom_id res chain seq x y z
N MET A 1 -25.35 -47.41 29.95
CA MET A 1 -24.77 -48.77 30.02
C MET A 1 -24.54 -49.20 31.47
N LYS A 2 -23.52 -48.69 32.19
CA LYS A 2 -23.19 -49.14 33.57
C LYS A 2 -24.30 -48.94 34.62
N ARG A 3 -25.09 -47.86 34.50
CA ARG A 3 -26.21 -47.54 35.42
C ARG A 3 -27.42 -48.48 35.26
N LEU A 4 -27.71 -48.92 34.04
CA LEU A 4 -28.79 -49.87 33.74
C LEU A 4 -28.42 -51.27 34.22
N ALA A 5 -27.18 -51.71 34.01
CA ALA A 5 -26.69 -53.00 34.51
C ALA A 5 -26.75 -53.09 36.05
N LEU A 6 -26.43 -51.99 36.74
CA LEU A 6 -26.46 -51.94 38.20
C LEU A 6 -27.89 -51.95 38.76
N ILE A 7 -28.84 -51.30 38.08
CA ILE A 7 -30.27 -51.35 38.43
C ILE A 7 -30.83 -52.77 38.21
N VAL A 8 -30.50 -53.42 37.10
CA VAL A 8 -30.95 -54.80 36.81
C VAL A 8 -30.34 -55.81 37.80
N LEU A 9 -29.07 -55.65 38.17
CA LEU A 9 -28.42 -56.47 39.20
C LEU A 9 -29.10 -56.33 40.56
N ILE A 10 -29.47 -55.10 40.95
CA ILE A 10 -30.14 -54.81 42.21
C ILE A 10 -31.60 -55.31 42.18
N LEU A 11 -32.30 -55.17 41.05
CA LEU A 11 -33.65 -55.72 40.90
C LEU A 11 -33.61 -57.25 41.01
N GLY A 12 -32.60 -57.90 40.42
CA GLY A 12 -32.36 -59.33 40.57
C GLY A 12 -32.11 -59.73 42.03
N LEU A 13 -31.24 -59.00 42.74
CA LEU A 13 -30.96 -59.21 44.16
C LEU A 13 -32.19 -59.00 45.06
N ALA A 14 -33.00 -57.98 44.76
CA ALA A 14 -34.24 -57.69 45.49
C ALA A 14 -35.31 -58.77 45.27
N VAL A 15 -35.44 -59.30 44.04
CA VAL A 15 -36.34 -60.41 43.73
C VAL A 15 -35.88 -61.71 44.40
N THR A 16 -34.58 -62.01 44.38
CA THR A 16 -34.03 -63.19 45.08
C THR A 16 -34.16 -63.07 46.59
N ALA A 17 -33.96 -61.89 47.17
CA ALA A 17 -34.15 -61.65 48.59
C ALA A 17 -35.63 -61.74 48.99
N GLY A 18 -36.53 -61.20 48.16
CA GLY A 18 -37.98 -61.33 48.36
C GLY A 18 -38.48 -62.77 48.33
N LEU A 19 -37.95 -63.58 47.39
CA LEU A 19 -38.27 -65.02 47.29
C LEU A 19 -37.66 -65.83 48.45
N TYR A 20 -36.49 -65.46 48.96
CA TYR A 20 -35.86 -66.13 50.09
C TYR A 20 -36.60 -65.86 51.42
N PHE A 21 -37.08 -64.63 51.61
CA PHE A 21 -37.84 -64.24 52.82
C PHE A 21 -39.30 -64.69 52.83
N MET A 22 -39.85 -65.14 51.70
CA MET A 22 -41.21 -65.69 51.64
C MET A 22 -41.35 -67.07 52.32
N ARG A 23 -40.23 -67.67 52.77
CA ARG A 23 -40.18 -69.03 53.31
C ARG A 23 -40.35 -69.11 54.83
N ASP A 24 -40.14 -68.02 55.57
CA ASP A 24 -40.38 -67.92 57.02
C ASP A 24 -40.97 -66.53 57.37
N PRO A 25 -42.25 -66.43 57.79
CA PRO A 25 -42.87 -65.15 58.07
C PRO A 25 -42.61 -64.76 59.53
N GLY A 26 -41.62 -63.90 59.74
CA GLY A 26 -41.54 -63.12 60.98
C GLY A 26 -40.12 -62.99 61.52
N THR A 27 -39.71 -61.75 61.72
CA THR A 27 -38.51 -61.32 62.48
C THR A 27 -37.16 -61.69 61.87
N ALA A 28 -36.59 -60.75 61.11
CA ALA A 28 -35.15 -60.69 60.90
C ALA A 28 -34.52 -59.92 62.08
N ASP A 29 -33.91 -60.65 63.01
CA ASP A 29 -33.19 -60.04 64.14
C ASP A 29 -31.78 -59.67 63.69
N ILE A 30 -31.57 -58.39 63.40
CA ILE A 30 -30.23 -57.83 63.17
C ILE A 30 -29.76 -57.17 64.46
N THR A 31 -28.73 -57.74 65.07
CA THR A 31 -28.04 -57.16 66.24
C THR A 31 -26.81 -56.41 65.77
N LEU A 32 -26.83 -55.07 65.86
CA LEU A 32 -25.65 -54.23 65.68
C LEU A 32 -25.50 -53.30 66.90
N LEU A 33 -24.32 -53.36 67.53
CA LEU A 33 -23.91 -52.46 68.63
C LEU A 33 -24.93 -52.31 69.78
N GLY A 34 -25.57 -53.41 70.18
CA GLY A 34 -26.43 -53.45 71.39
C GLY A 34 -27.81 -52.82 71.24
N TRP A 35 -28.23 -52.40 70.03
CA TRP A 35 -29.61 -52.00 69.75
C TRP A 35 -30.34 -53.14 69.03
N GLN A 36 -31.42 -53.63 69.64
CA GLN A 36 -32.30 -54.64 69.03
C GLN A 36 -33.42 -53.94 68.26
N LEU A 37 -33.30 -53.91 66.93
CA LEU A 37 -34.34 -53.38 66.05
C LEU A 37 -35.17 -54.55 65.48
N GLN A 38 -36.31 -54.85 66.09
CA GLN A 38 -37.28 -55.79 65.53
C GLN A 38 -37.95 -55.14 64.31
N THR A 39 -37.55 -55.53 63.10
CA THR A 39 -38.16 -55.02 61.86
C THR A 39 -38.77 -56.16 61.05
N SER A 40 -39.93 -55.91 60.45
CA SER A 40 -40.52 -56.84 59.47
C SER A 40 -39.62 -56.92 58.24
N ALA A 41 -39.68 -58.01 57.48
CA ALA A 41 -38.91 -58.15 56.23
C ALA A 41 -39.16 -56.96 55.26
N LEU A 42 -40.37 -56.38 55.27
CA LEU A 42 -40.68 -55.13 54.55
C LEU A 42 -39.95 -53.91 55.11
N GLY A 43 -39.79 -53.81 56.43
CA GLY A 43 -39.04 -52.73 57.08
C GLY A 43 -37.55 -52.74 56.73
N LEU A 44 -36.94 -53.93 56.63
CA LEU A 44 -35.55 -54.08 56.21
C LEU A 44 -35.37 -53.72 54.72
N LEU A 45 -36.32 -54.12 53.86
CA LEU A 45 -36.31 -53.73 52.45
C LEU A 45 -36.48 -52.20 52.28
N ALA A 46 -37.39 -51.60 53.04
CA ALA A 46 -37.60 -50.15 53.06
C ALA A 46 -36.33 -49.40 53.54
N LEU A 47 -35.67 -49.91 54.58
CA LEU A 47 -34.41 -49.35 55.08
C LEU A 47 -33.30 -49.41 54.00
N LEU A 48 -33.14 -50.54 53.31
CA LEU A 48 -32.18 -50.69 52.21
C LEU A 48 -32.48 -49.73 51.06
N PHE A 49 -33.76 -49.55 50.73
CA PHE A 49 -34.18 -48.62 49.68
C PHE A 49 -33.88 -47.16 50.08
N VAL A 50 -34.18 -46.78 51.32
CA VAL A 50 -33.85 -45.44 51.86
C VAL A 50 -32.34 -45.24 51.90
N ALA A 51 -31.57 -46.21 52.39
CA ALA A 51 -30.10 -46.15 52.41
C ALA A 51 -29.51 -46.01 51.01
N PHE A 52 -30.11 -46.66 50.00
CA PHE A 52 -29.72 -46.52 48.60
C PHE A 52 -30.03 -45.12 48.05
N ILE A 53 -31.21 -44.56 48.34
CA ILE A 53 -31.55 -43.17 47.97
C ILE A 53 -30.55 -42.20 48.61
N VAL A 54 -30.24 -42.38 49.89
CA VAL A 54 -29.28 -41.54 50.62
C VAL A 54 -27.89 -41.67 50.00
N LEU A 55 -27.42 -42.88 49.70
CA LEU A 55 -26.09 -43.11 49.12
C LEU A 55 -25.97 -42.52 47.71
N THR A 56 -27.00 -42.67 46.87
CA THR A 56 -27.02 -42.05 45.53
C THR A 56 -27.07 -40.53 45.60
N LEU A 57 -27.78 -39.96 46.59
CA LEU A 57 -27.78 -38.53 46.85
C LEU A 57 -26.40 -38.03 47.29
N ILE A 58 -25.74 -38.73 48.23
CA ILE A 58 -24.38 -38.42 48.69
C ILE A 58 -23.38 -38.48 47.51
N TRP A 59 -23.44 -39.52 46.68
CA TRP A 59 -22.55 -39.64 45.52
C TRP A 59 -22.77 -38.50 44.52
N ARG A 60 -24.02 -38.09 44.30
CA ARG A 60 -24.37 -36.98 43.42
C ARG A 60 -23.87 -35.64 43.97
N ILE A 61 -23.95 -35.43 45.29
CA ILE A 61 -23.42 -34.26 45.97
C ILE A 61 -21.89 -34.23 45.86
N MET A 62 -21.19 -35.34 46.15
CA MET A 62 -19.73 -35.43 45.98
C MET A 62 -19.28 -35.19 44.54
N ALA A 63 -19.94 -35.81 43.56
CA ALA A 63 -19.63 -35.61 42.14
C ALA A 63 -19.91 -34.17 41.68
N SER A 64 -20.91 -33.50 42.25
CA SER A 64 -21.17 -32.08 42.01
C SER A 64 -20.05 -31.23 42.58
N VAL A 65 -19.68 -31.43 43.85
CA VAL A 65 -18.63 -30.68 44.56
C VAL A 65 -17.28 -30.80 43.87
N LEU A 66 -16.92 -31.97 43.33
CA LEU A 66 -15.68 -32.18 42.58
C LEU A 66 -15.68 -31.52 41.20
N ASN A 67 -16.85 -31.20 40.62
CA ASN A 67 -16.99 -30.50 39.33
C ASN A 67 -17.24 -28.98 39.48
N ILE A 68 -17.45 -28.46 40.69
CA ILE A 68 -17.52 -27.02 40.96
C ILE A 68 -16.26 -26.26 40.48
N PRO A 69 -15.01 -26.75 40.67
CA PRO A 69 -13.81 -26.03 40.26
C PRO A 69 -13.77 -25.72 38.76
N THR A 70 -14.27 -26.61 37.90
CA THR A 70 -14.22 -26.43 36.45
C THR A 70 -15.24 -25.38 35.97
N PHE A 71 -16.45 -25.36 36.56
CA PHE A 71 -17.46 -24.34 36.26
C PHE A 71 -17.03 -22.93 36.70
N TRP A 72 -16.44 -22.81 37.90
CA TRP A 72 -15.92 -21.53 38.40
C TRP A 72 -14.69 -21.05 37.61
N ARG A 73 -13.79 -21.96 37.22
CA ARG A 73 -12.63 -21.64 36.38
C ARG A 73 -13.05 -21.17 34.98
N GLN A 74 -14.09 -21.77 34.39
CA GLN A 74 -14.65 -21.31 33.11
C GLN A 74 -15.35 -19.96 33.22
N ARG A 75 -16.09 -19.69 34.31
CA ARG A 75 -16.73 -18.39 34.55
C ARG A 75 -15.71 -17.28 34.79
N SER A 76 -14.67 -17.56 35.58
CA SER A 76 -13.56 -16.62 35.81
C SER A 76 -12.78 -16.33 34.52
N ALA A 77 -12.52 -17.35 33.69
CA ALA A 77 -11.90 -17.14 32.38
C ALA A 77 -12.75 -16.28 31.45
N ARG A 78 -14.08 -16.44 31.46
CA ARG A 78 -15.00 -15.58 30.69
C ARG A 78 -15.00 -14.13 31.18
N GLN A 79 -15.02 -13.90 32.50
CA GLN A 79 -14.93 -12.55 33.06
C GLN A 79 -13.59 -11.88 32.73
N LYS A 80 -12.47 -12.61 32.83
CA LYS A 80 -11.15 -12.10 32.45
C LYS A 80 -11.07 -11.73 30.97
N ARG A 81 -11.66 -12.53 30.07
CA ARG A 81 -11.76 -12.20 28.65
C ARG A 81 -12.55 -10.92 28.41
N ALA A 82 -13.74 -10.82 29.00
CA ALA A 82 -14.57 -9.62 28.89
C ALA A 82 -13.85 -8.36 29.40
N ALA A 83 -13.11 -8.47 30.51
CA ALA A 83 -12.31 -7.37 31.04
C ALA A 83 -11.15 -6.98 30.09
N ALA A 84 -10.48 -7.95 29.49
CA ALA A 84 -9.42 -7.69 28.52
C ALA A 84 -9.97 -7.05 27.23
N ASP A 85 -11.13 -7.49 26.74
CA ASP A 85 -11.80 -6.91 25.58
C ASP A 85 -12.26 -5.46 25.87
N GLU A 86 -12.78 -5.19 27.07
CA GLU A 86 -13.11 -3.83 27.51
C GLU A 86 -11.86 -2.94 27.62
N GLN A 87 -10.75 -3.49 28.11
CA GLN A 87 -9.48 -2.77 28.16
C GLN A 87 -8.94 -2.46 26.76
N LEU A 88 -9.12 -3.35 25.79
CA LEU A 88 -8.76 -3.08 24.40
C LEU A 88 -9.55 -1.90 23.83
N LEU A 89 -10.86 -1.87 24.06
CA LEU A 89 -11.72 -0.76 23.64
C LEU A 89 -11.28 0.56 24.29
N ARG A 90 -10.92 0.52 25.58
CA ARG A 90 -10.37 1.69 26.28
C ARG A 90 -9.02 2.11 25.72
N ALA A 91 -8.12 1.16 25.45
CA ALA A 91 -6.81 1.43 24.85
C ALA A 91 -6.96 2.10 23.48
N TRP A 92 -7.87 1.59 22.64
CA TRP A 92 -8.18 2.20 21.36
C TRP A 92 -8.80 3.60 21.52
N ALA A 93 -9.75 3.79 22.43
CA ALA A 93 -10.31 5.12 22.70
C ALA A 93 -9.25 6.14 23.17
N GLU A 94 -8.27 5.72 23.99
CA GLU A 94 -7.16 6.57 24.39
C GLU A 94 -6.18 6.84 23.24
N LEU A 95 -6.01 5.89 22.31
CA LEU A 95 -5.23 6.08 21.07
C LEU A 95 -5.83 7.21 20.24
N GLU A 96 -7.15 7.17 20.00
CA GLU A 96 -7.88 8.20 19.24
C GLU A 96 -7.86 9.57 19.94
N ARG A 97 -7.75 9.59 21.28
CA ARG A 97 -7.57 10.82 22.07
C ARG A 97 -6.15 11.38 22.03
N GLY A 98 -5.23 10.74 21.31
CA GLY A 98 -3.82 11.14 21.24
C GLY A 98 -2.98 10.75 22.46
N ARG A 99 -3.51 9.95 23.40
CA ARG A 99 -2.82 9.55 24.64
C ARG A 99 -2.08 8.23 24.43
N PHE A 100 -1.09 8.26 23.55
CA PHE A 100 -0.42 7.07 23.03
C PHE A 100 0.30 6.24 24.11
N GLU A 101 0.91 6.87 25.11
CA GLU A 101 1.56 6.12 26.20
C GLU A 101 0.56 5.29 27.02
N VAL A 102 -0.58 5.89 27.36
CA VAL A 102 -1.65 5.22 28.11
C VAL A 102 -2.27 4.12 27.25
N ALA A 103 -2.53 4.39 25.98
CA ALA A 103 -3.06 3.42 25.02
C ALA A 103 -2.16 2.18 24.91
N GLY A 104 -0.85 2.36 24.70
CA GLY A 104 0.10 1.25 24.59
C GLY A 104 0.19 0.42 25.86
N LYS A 105 0.25 1.06 27.04
CA LYS A 105 0.23 0.36 28.33
C LYS A 105 -1.06 -0.44 28.51
N LEU A 106 -2.22 0.18 28.30
CA LEU A 106 -3.52 -0.48 28.43
C LEU A 106 -3.65 -1.68 27.49
N ALA A 107 -3.21 -1.54 26.23
CA ALA A 107 -3.24 -2.62 25.25
C ALA A 107 -2.44 -3.85 25.72
N LEU A 108 -1.27 -3.66 26.35
CA LEU A 108 -0.39 -4.74 26.78
C LEU A 108 -0.65 -5.25 28.22
N THR A 109 -1.47 -4.60 29.05
CA THR A 109 -1.65 -5.04 30.45
C THR A 109 -2.29 -6.43 30.62
N GLN A 110 -3.29 -6.77 29.80
CA GLN A 110 -4.06 -8.03 29.93
C GLN A 110 -4.16 -8.84 28.63
N HIS A 111 -3.28 -8.57 27.66
CA HIS A 111 -3.31 -9.18 26.33
C HIS A 111 -3.30 -10.73 26.36
N ALA A 112 -2.63 -11.35 27.33
CA ALA A 112 -2.54 -12.81 27.46
C ALA A 112 -3.87 -13.50 27.81
N HIS A 113 -4.85 -12.77 28.34
CA HIS A 113 -6.17 -13.29 28.70
C HIS A 113 -7.29 -12.87 27.74
N ALA A 114 -6.95 -12.08 26.72
CA ALA A 114 -7.88 -11.56 25.74
C ALA A 114 -8.54 -12.66 24.90
N SER A 115 -9.72 -12.36 24.36
CA SER A 115 -10.38 -13.23 23.38
C SER A 115 -9.61 -13.27 22.06
N VAL A 116 -9.02 -12.12 21.66
CA VAL A 116 -8.20 -11.95 20.46
C VAL A 116 -6.89 -11.25 20.82
N PRO A 117 -5.90 -11.95 21.41
CA PRO A 117 -4.60 -11.37 21.78
C PRO A 117 -3.90 -10.61 20.63
N PRO A 118 -3.93 -11.08 19.36
CA PRO A 118 -3.33 -10.36 18.25
C PRO A 118 -3.76 -8.90 18.06
N LEU A 119 -5.02 -8.57 18.33
CA LEU A 119 -5.55 -7.22 18.11
C LEU A 119 -4.99 -6.22 19.13
N HIS A 120 -4.61 -6.68 20.32
CA HIS A 120 -3.91 -5.85 21.31
C HIS A 120 -2.55 -5.39 20.79
N TYR A 121 -1.83 -6.25 20.06
CA TYR A 121 -0.54 -5.90 19.47
C TYR A 121 -0.67 -4.85 18.37
N VAL A 122 -1.78 -4.84 17.62
CA VAL A 122 -2.05 -3.80 16.61
C VAL A 122 -2.20 -2.43 17.29
N VAL A 123 -3.03 -2.34 18.33
CA VAL A 123 -3.23 -1.08 19.07
C VAL A 123 -1.93 -0.63 19.75
N ALA A 124 -1.18 -1.55 20.33
CA ALA A 124 0.12 -1.25 20.92
C ALA A 124 1.14 -0.76 19.88
N ALA A 125 1.21 -1.42 18.71
CA ALA A 125 2.06 -1.01 17.60
C ALA A 125 1.70 0.40 17.11
N ASP A 126 0.40 0.69 16.96
CA ASP A 126 -0.08 2.01 16.54
C ASP A 126 0.25 3.10 17.55
N ALA A 127 0.15 2.80 18.84
CA ALA A 127 0.55 3.70 19.91
C ALA A 127 2.06 3.99 19.87
N LEU A 128 2.90 2.99 19.60
CA LEU A 128 4.35 3.16 19.46
C LEU A 128 4.69 3.99 18.21
N LEU A 129 4.05 3.70 17.07
CA LEU A 129 4.24 4.45 15.84
C LEU A 129 3.81 5.92 15.97
N ALA A 130 2.70 6.18 16.68
CA ALA A 130 2.23 7.54 16.93
C ALA A 130 3.19 8.35 17.84
N ARG A 131 4.03 7.66 18.63
CA ARG A 131 5.12 8.26 19.41
C ARG A 131 6.43 8.41 18.64
N GLY A 132 6.48 7.97 17.39
CA GLY A 132 7.72 7.92 16.60
C GLY A 132 8.66 6.77 16.98
N GLU A 133 8.22 5.82 17.80
CA GLU A 133 9.04 4.69 18.28
C GLU A 133 9.03 3.52 17.28
N THR A 134 9.56 3.77 16.08
CA THR A 134 9.56 2.79 14.98
C THR A 134 10.27 1.47 15.34
N LEU A 135 11.43 1.55 16.01
CA LEU A 135 12.17 0.35 16.41
C LEU A 135 11.40 -0.50 17.43
N ALA A 136 10.71 0.13 18.38
CA ALA A 136 9.89 -0.59 19.36
C ALA A 136 8.71 -1.30 18.68
N ALA A 137 8.07 -0.68 17.69
CA ALA A 137 6.99 -1.30 16.92
C ALA A 137 7.49 -2.51 16.10
N LEU A 138 8.70 -2.44 15.53
CA LEU A 138 9.31 -3.56 14.83
C LEU A 138 9.73 -4.70 15.78
N ASN A 139 10.28 -4.38 16.95
CA ASN A 139 10.56 -5.39 17.99
C ASN A 139 9.28 -6.11 18.45
N LEU A 140 8.18 -5.38 18.56
CA LEU A 140 6.87 -5.96 18.88
C LEU A 140 6.39 -6.93 17.79
N LEU A 141 6.63 -6.61 16.50
CA LEU A 141 6.36 -7.54 15.41
C LEU A 141 7.20 -8.83 15.54
N ASP A 142 8.45 -8.73 15.96
CA ASP A 142 9.29 -9.91 16.19
C ASP A 142 8.77 -10.78 17.35
N GLU A 143 8.30 -10.18 18.44
CA GLU A 143 7.63 -10.92 19.52
C GLU A 143 6.38 -11.68 19.00
N VAL A 144 5.59 -11.01 18.16
CA VAL A 144 4.39 -11.58 17.53
C VAL A 144 4.74 -12.69 16.55
N ARG A 145 5.89 -12.63 15.84
CA ARG A 145 6.37 -13.73 14.98
C ARG A 145 6.60 -15.02 15.77
N HIS A 146 7.13 -14.91 16.99
CA HIS A 146 7.38 -16.08 17.84
C HIS A 146 6.09 -16.61 18.48
N SER A 147 5.23 -15.72 18.98
CA SER A 147 4.05 -16.10 19.76
C SER A 147 2.83 -16.44 18.89
N PHE A 148 2.67 -15.75 17.75
CA PHE A 148 1.51 -15.85 16.85
C PHE A 148 1.93 -15.82 15.37
N PRO A 149 2.64 -16.85 14.87
CA PRO A 149 3.23 -16.83 13.52
C PRO A 149 2.21 -16.64 12.40
N ARG A 150 0.99 -17.17 12.55
CA ARG A 150 -0.10 -16.97 11.58
C ARG A 150 -0.59 -15.52 11.49
N PHE A 151 -0.43 -14.74 12.57
CA PHE A 151 -0.88 -13.36 12.63
C PHE A 151 0.21 -12.36 12.23
N ALA A 152 1.48 -12.74 12.38
CA ALA A 152 2.61 -11.85 12.15
C ALA A 152 2.60 -11.19 10.76
N ASP A 153 2.09 -11.87 9.73
CA ASP A 153 2.01 -11.30 8.38
C ASP A 153 0.95 -10.20 8.25
N TYR A 154 -0.19 -10.36 8.94
CA TYR A 154 -1.20 -9.31 9.01
C TYR A 154 -0.69 -8.09 9.77
N LEU A 155 0.03 -8.30 10.88
CA LEU A 155 0.65 -7.19 11.61
C LEU A 155 1.75 -6.51 10.79
N ALA A 156 2.57 -7.27 10.07
CA ALA A 156 3.59 -6.71 9.19
C ALA A 156 2.96 -5.88 8.04
N LEU A 157 1.85 -6.35 7.46
CA LEU A 157 1.13 -5.62 6.42
C LEU A 157 0.51 -4.34 6.98
N HIS A 158 -0.09 -4.41 8.18
CA HIS A 158 -0.60 -3.25 8.90
C HIS A 158 0.51 -2.21 9.14
N LEU A 159 1.63 -2.62 9.73
CA LEU A 159 2.79 -1.76 9.96
C LEU A 159 3.32 -1.14 8.65
N ALA A 160 3.44 -1.92 7.59
CA ALA A 160 3.84 -1.41 6.28
C ALA A 160 2.88 -0.33 5.77
N ASN A 161 1.57 -0.52 5.87
CA ASN A 161 0.58 0.48 5.47
C ASN A 161 0.64 1.74 6.35
N ARG A 162 0.90 1.60 7.65
CA ARG A 162 1.12 2.74 8.55
C ARG A 162 2.37 3.53 8.15
N PHE A 163 3.47 2.86 7.84
CA PHE A 163 4.69 3.51 7.37
C PHE A 163 4.50 4.22 6.02
N ARG A 164 3.74 3.62 5.09
CA ARG A 164 3.34 4.27 3.84
C ARG A 164 2.55 5.55 4.08
N ALA A 165 1.56 5.51 4.97
CA ALA A 165 0.75 6.68 5.32
C ALA A 165 1.59 7.80 5.97
N GLN A 166 2.66 7.45 6.68
CA GLN A 166 3.60 8.40 7.28
C GLN A 166 4.73 8.82 6.33
N HIS A 167 4.72 8.39 5.07
CA HIS A 167 5.83 8.58 4.11
C HIS A 167 7.19 8.04 4.59
N ASN A 168 7.22 7.13 5.55
CA ASN A 168 8.43 6.45 6.01
C ASN A 168 8.67 5.20 5.17
N PHE A 169 9.17 5.39 3.96
CA PHE A 169 9.25 4.32 2.97
C PHE A 169 10.25 3.19 3.25
N PRO A 170 11.47 3.42 3.80
CA PRO A 170 12.44 2.34 3.98
C PRO A 170 11.93 1.11 4.76
N PRO A 171 11.33 1.26 5.96
CA PRO A 171 10.76 0.10 6.68
C PRO A 171 9.53 -0.48 5.97
N ALA A 172 8.73 0.35 5.29
CA ALA A 172 7.58 -0.14 4.51
C ALA A 172 8.02 -1.06 3.36
N VAL A 173 9.05 -0.65 2.61
CA VAL A 173 9.62 -1.40 1.49
C VAL A 173 10.16 -2.75 1.97
N GLU A 174 10.88 -2.77 3.09
CA GLU A 174 11.44 -4.01 3.64
C GLU A 174 10.34 -5.00 4.07
N LEU A 175 9.34 -4.52 4.81
CA LEU A 175 8.21 -5.36 5.24
C LEU A 175 7.43 -5.90 4.05
N LEU A 176 7.11 -5.05 3.06
CA LEU A 176 6.37 -5.46 1.86
C LEU A 176 7.18 -6.39 0.97
N GLN A 177 8.49 -6.21 0.85
CA GLN A 177 9.36 -7.13 0.11
C GLN A 177 9.36 -8.52 0.73
N ASN A 178 9.47 -8.60 2.06
CA ASN A 178 9.42 -9.86 2.80
C ASN A 178 8.03 -10.53 2.71
N LEU A 179 6.96 -9.74 2.69
CA LEU A 179 5.59 -10.24 2.49
C LEU A 179 5.36 -10.72 1.06
N ALA A 180 5.78 -9.97 0.06
CA ALA A 180 5.69 -10.32 -1.36
C ALA A 180 6.43 -11.63 -1.67
N THR A 181 7.57 -11.86 -1.02
CA THR A 181 8.36 -13.10 -1.18
C THR A 181 7.64 -14.31 -0.57
N ARG A 182 6.98 -14.13 0.58
CA ARG A 182 6.26 -15.22 1.29
C ARG A 182 4.88 -15.50 0.71
N HIS A 183 4.22 -14.47 0.18
CA HIS A 183 2.88 -14.52 -0.39
C HIS A 183 2.87 -14.01 -1.84
N PRO A 184 3.58 -14.66 -2.78
CA PRO A 184 3.73 -14.16 -4.16
C PRO A 184 2.43 -14.18 -4.97
N LYS A 185 1.39 -14.86 -4.46
CA LYS A 185 0.07 -14.93 -5.07
C LYS A 185 -0.92 -13.90 -4.52
N ASP A 186 -0.58 -13.21 -3.43
CA ASP A 186 -1.44 -12.20 -2.84
C ASP A 186 -1.32 -10.91 -3.65
N GLU A 187 -2.30 -10.65 -4.51
CA GLU A 187 -2.26 -9.53 -5.43
C GLU A 187 -2.27 -8.18 -4.71
N ALA A 188 -2.94 -8.08 -3.55
CA ALA A 188 -3.02 -6.84 -2.78
C ALA A 188 -1.65 -6.45 -2.21
N ILE A 189 -0.88 -7.42 -1.69
CA ILE A 189 0.48 -7.20 -1.19
C ILE A 189 1.40 -6.76 -2.33
N ILE A 190 1.34 -7.41 -3.49
CA ILE A 190 2.18 -7.04 -4.63
C ILE A 190 1.84 -5.64 -5.16
N CYS A 191 0.56 -5.28 -5.25
CA CYS A 191 0.14 -3.94 -5.66
C CYS A 191 0.61 -2.88 -4.66
N ALA A 192 0.44 -3.13 -3.35
CA ALA A 192 0.92 -2.26 -2.29
C ALA A 192 2.44 -2.07 -2.35
N PHE A 193 3.18 -3.15 -2.62
CA PHE A 193 4.62 -3.11 -2.79
C PHE A 193 5.02 -2.25 -3.99
N ALA A 194 4.40 -2.44 -5.15
CA ALA A 194 4.68 -1.66 -6.36
C ALA A 194 4.42 -0.17 -6.18
N GLU A 195 3.29 0.20 -5.56
CA GLU A 195 2.93 1.58 -5.27
C GLU A 195 3.94 2.23 -4.29
N THR A 196 4.37 1.46 -3.29
CA THR A 196 5.40 1.90 -2.33
C THR A 196 6.74 2.13 -3.01
N LEU A 197 7.17 1.22 -3.90
CA LEU A 197 8.42 1.40 -4.66
C LEU A 197 8.35 2.62 -5.58
N TYR A 198 7.21 2.84 -6.24
CA TYR A 198 6.98 3.98 -7.12
C TYR A 198 7.06 5.31 -6.35
N THR A 199 6.39 5.40 -5.20
CA THR A 199 6.40 6.60 -4.35
C THR A 199 7.75 6.84 -3.68
N ALA A 200 8.45 5.77 -3.29
CA ALA A 200 9.82 5.83 -2.76
C ALA A 200 10.90 6.10 -3.82
N ALA A 201 10.53 6.14 -5.11
CA ALA A 201 11.44 6.28 -6.24
C ALA A 201 12.54 5.18 -6.32
N ASP A 202 12.23 3.96 -5.86
CA ASP A 202 13.09 2.78 -5.98
C ASP A 202 12.84 2.09 -7.33
N TRP A 203 13.37 2.72 -8.38
CA TRP A 203 13.10 2.36 -9.78
C TRP A 203 13.68 1.00 -10.17
N ASP A 204 14.83 0.63 -9.60
CA ASP A 204 15.47 -0.66 -9.89
C ASP A 204 14.62 -1.82 -9.39
N LYS A 205 14.17 -1.77 -8.13
CA LYS A 205 13.26 -2.81 -7.60
C LYS A 205 11.94 -2.82 -8.35
N LEU A 206 11.37 -1.65 -8.66
CA LEU A 206 10.11 -1.58 -9.41
C LEU A 206 10.25 -2.19 -10.81
N ARG A 207 11.39 -1.98 -11.50
CA ARG A 207 11.70 -2.61 -12.79
C ARG A 207 11.71 -4.13 -12.68
N THR A 208 12.30 -4.68 -11.62
CA THR A 208 12.33 -6.14 -11.40
C THR A 208 10.95 -6.72 -11.07
N LEU A 209 10.05 -5.93 -10.47
CA LEU A 209 8.69 -6.34 -10.12
C LEU A 209 7.72 -6.27 -11.32
N MET A 210 8.04 -5.48 -12.35
CA MET A 210 7.16 -5.25 -13.50
C MET A 210 6.67 -6.50 -14.23
N PRO A 211 7.53 -7.52 -14.51
CA PRO A 211 7.08 -8.75 -15.16
C PRO A 211 6.06 -9.53 -14.34
N VAL A 212 6.11 -9.42 -13.01
CA VAL A 212 5.13 -10.02 -12.09
C VAL A 212 3.83 -9.24 -12.16
N LEU A 213 3.89 -7.90 -12.06
CA LEU A 213 2.72 -7.01 -12.13
C LEU A 213 1.90 -7.20 -13.41
N ARG A 214 2.56 -7.36 -14.57
CA ARG A 214 1.88 -7.60 -15.85
C ARG A 214 1.10 -8.91 -15.91
N ARG A 215 1.47 -9.91 -15.09
CA ARG A 215 0.80 -11.22 -15.05
C ARG A 215 -0.35 -11.25 -14.04
N LEU A 216 -0.42 -10.27 -13.14
CA LEU A 216 -1.48 -10.19 -12.14
C LEU A 216 -2.81 -9.87 -12.83
N LYS A 217 -3.86 -10.56 -12.39
CA LYS A 217 -5.23 -10.28 -12.80
C LYS A 217 -5.98 -9.71 -11.59
N TRP A 218 -5.66 -8.47 -11.24
CA TRP A 218 -6.27 -7.79 -10.10
C TRP A 218 -7.21 -6.67 -10.59
N PRO A 219 -8.49 -6.64 -10.18
CA PRO A 219 -9.46 -5.65 -10.68
C PRO A 219 -9.05 -4.19 -10.42
N SER A 220 -8.33 -3.91 -9.33
CA SER A 220 -7.88 -2.56 -9.01
C SER A 220 -6.58 -2.15 -9.69
N LEU A 221 -5.93 -3.03 -10.45
CA LEU A 221 -4.71 -2.73 -11.20
C LEU A 221 -5.07 -2.56 -12.67
N ALA A 222 -5.31 -1.32 -13.10
CA ALA A 222 -5.65 -1.03 -14.48
C ALA A 222 -4.40 -1.07 -15.38
N GLU A 223 -4.59 -1.27 -16.67
CA GLU A 223 -3.51 -1.17 -17.67
C GLU A 223 -2.84 0.23 -17.65
N GLN A 224 -3.62 1.27 -17.32
CA GLN A 224 -3.12 2.63 -17.12
C GLN A 224 -2.14 2.75 -15.93
N ASP A 225 -2.36 2.01 -14.84
CA ASP A 225 -1.43 2.01 -13.70
C ASP A 225 -0.12 1.30 -14.05
N LEU A 226 -0.20 0.17 -14.76
CA LEU A 226 0.98 -0.52 -15.29
C LEU A 226 1.78 0.41 -16.21
N TYR A 227 1.10 1.09 -17.13
CA TYR A 227 1.71 2.07 -18.02
C TYR A 227 2.40 3.20 -17.24
N ARG A 228 1.72 3.75 -16.22
CA ARG A 228 2.28 4.78 -15.34
C ARG A 228 3.55 4.30 -14.63
N TYR A 229 3.53 3.08 -14.08
CA TYR A 229 4.70 2.53 -13.41
C TYR A 229 5.86 2.29 -14.37
N GLU A 230 5.60 1.75 -15.56
CA GLU A 230 6.63 1.53 -16.57
C GLU A 230 7.29 2.85 -17.02
N LEU A 231 6.47 3.85 -17.34
CA LEU A 231 6.96 5.18 -17.70
C LEU A 231 7.80 5.79 -16.57
N GLY A 232 7.32 5.67 -15.33
CA GLY A 232 8.03 6.14 -14.13
C GLY A 232 9.38 5.48 -13.94
N VAL A 233 9.46 4.16 -14.10
CA VAL A 233 10.72 3.40 -14.01
C VAL A 233 11.76 3.95 -14.98
N TYR A 234 11.44 4.04 -16.27
CA TYR A 234 12.43 4.49 -17.25
C TYR A 234 12.82 5.95 -17.06
N ARG A 235 11.87 6.83 -16.73
CA ARG A 235 12.16 8.24 -16.41
C ARG A 235 13.06 8.39 -15.19
N GLY A 236 12.75 7.64 -14.14
CA GLY A 236 13.51 7.63 -12.89
C GLY A 236 14.94 7.14 -13.09
N LEU A 237 15.11 6.04 -13.82
CA LEU A 237 16.42 5.50 -14.18
C LEU A 237 17.21 6.48 -15.05
N MET A 238 16.60 7.10 -16.07
CA MET A 238 17.26 8.15 -16.86
C MET A 238 17.73 9.31 -15.99
N ALA A 239 16.89 9.79 -15.06
CA ALA A 239 17.26 10.85 -14.13
C ALA A 239 18.40 10.43 -13.18
N ALA A 240 18.46 9.16 -12.77
CA ALA A 240 19.58 8.63 -12.00
C ALA A 240 20.89 8.65 -12.82
N MET A 241 20.86 8.24 -14.10
CA MET A 241 22.02 8.27 -14.99
C MET A 241 22.53 9.69 -15.27
N VAL A 242 21.60 10.66 -15.40
CA VAL A 242 21.97 12.08 -15.49
C VAL A 242 22.72 12.53 -14.24
N ARG A 243 22.18 12.24 -13.05
CA ARG A 243 22.83 12.61 -11.78
C ARG A 243 24.21 11.95 -11.62
N ALA A 244 24.34 10.70 -12.06
CA ALA A 244 25.59 9.97 -12.04
C ALA A 244 26.58 10.37 -13.14
N LYS A 245 26.16 11.21 -14.11
CA LYS A 245 26.94 11.62 -15.28
C LYS A 245 27.41 10.44 -16.14
N GLN A 246 26.53 9.47 -16.38
CA GLN A 246 26.85 8.22 -17.09
C GLN A 246 26.11 8.14 -18.44
N PRO A 247 26.63 8.79 -19.51
CA PRO A 247 25.99 8.77 -20.82
C PRO A 247 25.93 7.38 -21.46
N ASP A 248 26.98 6.56 -21.32
CA ASP A 248 27.00 5.23 -21.92
C ASP A 248 25.92 4.31 -21.32
N GLN A 249 25.66 4.47 -20.02
CA GLN A 249 24.59 3.74 -19.34
C GLN A 249 23.21 4.22 -19.76
N LEU A 250 23.04 5.52 -20.05
CA LEU A 250 21.80 6.04 -20.63
C LEU A 250 21.52 5.42 -22.00
N THR A 251 22.54 5.31 -22.86
CA THR A 251 22.41 4.66 -24.17
C THR A 251 22.04 3.18 -24.02
N ALA A 252 22.69 2.46 -23.10
CA ALA A 252 22.34 1.06 -22.80
C ALA A 252 20.91 0.92 -22.27
N LEU A 253 20.47 1.81 -21.37
CA LEU A 253 19.11 1.83 -20.85
C LEU A 253 18.08 2.07 -21.98
N TRP A 254 18.35 2.99 -22.90
CA TRP A 254 17.46 3.29 -24.02
C TRP A 254 17.28 2.08 -24.95
N ILE A 255 18.32 1.28 -25.15
CA ILE A 255 18.25 0.05 -25.95
C ILE A 255 17.30 -0.98 -25.32
N ASP A 256 17.23 -1.03 -23.99
CA ASP A 256 16.36 -1.95 -23.24
C ASP A 256 14.88 -1.52 -23.21
N VAL A 257 14.59 -0.23 -23.42
CA VAL A 257 13.20 0.29 -23.41
C VAL A 257 12.32 -0.53 -24.37
N PRO A 258 11.12 -0.99 -23.96
CA PRO A 258 10.19 -1.71 -24.83
C PRO A 258 9.75 -0.88 -26.03
N LYS A 259 9.56 -1.54 -27.19
CA LYS A 259 9.13 -0.86 -28.43
C LYS A 259 7.84 -0.05 -28.27
N THR A 260 6.91 -0.53 -27.44
CA THR A 260 5.64 0.14 -27.12
C THR A 260 5.85 1.50 -26.45
N LEU A 261 6.86 1.62 -25.58
CA LEU A 261 7.19 2.86 -24.88
C LEU A 261 8.16 3.76 -25.66
N ARG A 262 8.95 3.21 -26.59
CA ARG A 262 9.94 4.00 -27.35
C ARG A 262 9.30 5.12 -28.17
N MET A 263 8.05 4.96 -28.59
CA MET A 263 7.31 5.97 -29.37
C MET A 263 6.43 6.88 -28.50
N ASP A 264 6.39 6.66 -27.19
CA ASP A 264 5.67 7.55 -26.28
C ASP A 264 6.36 8.92 -26.24
N ALA A 265 5.60 9.98 -26.53
CA ALA A 265 6.11 11.35 -26.59
C ALA A 265 6.70 11.80 -25.26
N SER A 266 6.08 11.38 -24.15
CA SER A 266 6.52 11.69 -22.79
C SER A 266 7.90 11.09 -22.48
N LEU A 267 8.16 9.86 -22.92
CA LEU A 267 9.43 9.18 -22.73
C LEU A 267 10.51 9.68 -23.68
N LEU A 268 10.17 9.95 -24.94
CA LEU A 268 11.08 10.55 -25.93
C LEU A 268 11.63 11.89 -25.44
N ASN A 269 10.76 12.76 -24.93
CA ASN A 269 11.16 14.06 -24.37
C ASN A 269 12.06 13.88 -23.14
N ALA A 270 11.74 12.94 -22.25
CA ALA A 270 12.57 12.65 -21.07
C ALA A 270 13.99 12.18 -21.47
N ALA A 271 14.08 11.27 -22.46
CA ALA A 271 15.35 10.77 -22.97
C ALA A 271 16.16 11.86 -23.67
N ALA A 272 15.53 12.68 -24.54
CA ALA A 272 16.18 13.80 -25.21
C ALA A 272 16.74 14.81 -24.20
N ARG A 273 15.98 15.17 -23.15
CA ARG A 273 16.46 16.04 -22.07
C ARG A 273 17.61 15.42 -21.29
N ALA A 274 17.57 14.13 -21.02
CA ALA A 274 18.64 13.43 -20.32
C ALA A 274 19.96 13.49 -21.12
N TRP A 275 19.91 13.24 -22.44
CA TRP A 275 21.10 13.39 -23.30
C TRP A 275 21.60 14.83 -23.40
N MET A 276 20.71 15.82 -23.47
CA MET A 276 21.12 17.23 -23.44
C MET A 276 21.85 17.58 -22.14
N GLN A 277 21.34 17.14 -20.98
CA GLN A 277 21.95 17.38 -19.67
C GLN A 277 23.30 16.68 -19.51
N LEU A 278 23.51 15.57 -20.22
CA LEU A 278 24.77 14.85 -20.27
C LEU A 278 25.74 15.37 -21.34
N GLY A 279 25.41 16.48 -22.02
CA GLY A 279 26.27 17.09 -23.03
C GLY A 279 26.32 16.33 -24.37
N GLN A 280 25.30 15.53 -24.69
CA GLN A 280 25.19 14.76 -25.93
C GLN A 280 23.98 15.18 -26.78
N PRO A 281 23.89 16.45 -27.22
CA PRO A 281 22.74 16.95 -27.98
C PRO A 281 22.55 16.24 -29.32
N ALA A 282 23.62 15.74 -29.96
CA ALA A 282 23.53 14.98 -31.20
C ALA A 282 22.72 13.67 -31.04
N GLN A 283 22.79 13.00 -29.88
CA GLN A 283 22.00 11.80 -29.62
C GLN A 283 20.52 12.15 -29.41
N ALA A 284 20.24 13.24 -28.70
CA ALA A 284 18.88 13.76 -28.52
C ALA A 284 18.25 14.15 -29.86
N GLU A 285 18.99 14.86 -30.72
CA GLU A 285 18.57 15.24 -32.07
C GLU A 285 18.19 13.98 -32.87
N GLN A 286 19.12 13.02 -33.01
CA GLN A 286 18.89 11.78 -33.76
C GLN A 286 17.69 10.97 -33.24
N LEU A 287 17.48 10.92 -31.93
CA LEU A 287 16.32 10.25 -31.34
C LEU A 287 15.02 10.89 -31.85
N LEU A 288 14.92 12.21 -31.69
CA LEU A 288 13.71 12.95 -32.02
C LEU A 288 13.47 12.99 -33.53
N GLU A 289 14.51 13.08 -34.37
CA GLU A 289 14.38 12.97 -35.83
C GLU A 289 13.76 11.62 -36.23
N LYS A 290 14.21 10.52 -35.62
CA LYS A 290 13.64 9.18 -35.88
C LYS A 290 12.16 9.12 -35.52
N ALA A 291 11.78 9.66 -34.37
CA ALA A 291 10.39 9.70 -33.94
C ALA A 291 9.53 10.58 -34.87
N LEU A 292 10.02 11.75 -35.28
CA LEU A 292 9.32 12.67 -36.20
C LEU A 292 9.09 12.06 -37.58
N ASN A 293 10.03 11.25 -38.07
CA ASN A 293 9.87 10.51 -39.33
C ASN A 293 8.73 9.47 -39.26
N HIS A 294 8.39 8.96 -38.06
CA HIS A 294 7.28 8.03 -37.87
C HIS A 294 5.96 8.74 -37.58
N THR A 295 5.98 9.73 -36.69
CA THR A 295 4.77 10.47 -36.29
C THR A 295 5.13 11.93 -36.05
N CYS A 296 4.66 12.79 -36.94
CA CYS A 296 4.91 14.23 -36.87
C CYS A 296 3.83 14.90 -36.02
N THR A 297 4.05 14.96 -34.71
CA THR A 297 3.17 15.69 -33.77
C THR A 297 3.75 17.06 -33.40
N PRO A 298 2.92 18.08 -33.14
CA PRO A 298 3.40 19.41 -32.76
C PRO A 298 4.22 19.40 -31.46
N GLU A 299 3.87 18.59 -30.46
CA GLU A 299 4.65 18.47 -29.21
C GLU A 299 6.08 17.96 -29.47
N LEU A 300 6.20 16.87 -30.25
CA LEU A 300 7.49 16.30 -30.61
C LEU A 300 8.34 17.28 -31.43
N LEU A 301 7.72 18.05 -32.32
CA LEU A 301 8.41 19.07 -33.11
C LEU A 301 8.94 20.20 -32.21
N ARG A 302 8.13 20.68 -31.24
CA ARG A 302 8.59 21.66 -30.23
C ARG A 302 9.75 21.12 -29.40
N HIS A 303 9.73 19.85 -29.04
CA HIS A 303 10.86 19.21 -28.33
C HIS A 303 12.12 19.15 -29.18
N TRP A 304 11.99 18.84 -30.48
CA TRP A 304 13.13 18.85 -31.40
C TRP A 304 13.70 20.25 -31.62
N LEU A 305 12.85 21.26 -31.78
CA LEU A 305 13.27 22.68 -31.90
C LEU A 305 13.97 23.22 -30.63
N ALA A 306 13.74 22.59 -29.47
CA ALA A 306 14.44 22.95 -28.25
C ALA A 306 15.87 22.37 -28.17
N VAL A 307 16.22 21.40 -29.01
CA VAL A 307 17.56 20.79 -29.06
C VAL A 307 18.45 21.59 -30.01
N PRO A 308 19.62 22.08 -29.56
CA PRO A 308 20.58 22.72 -30.47
C PRO A 308 21.02 21.75 -31.58
N PRO A 309 20.83 22.09 -32.87
CA PRO A 309 21.15 21.18 -33.95
C PRO A 309 22.66 21.09 -34.14
N ALA A 310 23.17 19.88 -34.45
CA ALA A 310 24.59 19.72 -34.74
C ALA A 310 25.00 20.39 -36.07
N ASN A 311 24.06 20.50 -37.02
CA ASN A 311 24.25 21.21 -38.28
C ASN A 311 22.97 21.99 -38.63
N PRO A 312 22.98 23.33 -38.59
CA PRO A 312 21.79 24.14 -38.78
C PRO A 312 21.24 24.08 -40.22
N VAL A 313 22.08 23.84 -41.22
CA VAL A 313 21.65 23.69 -42.62
C VAL A 313 20.86 22.40 -42.80
N ARG A 314 21.38 21.29 -42.24
CA ARG A 314 20.69 19.99 -42.25
C ARG A 314 19.36 20.08 -41.51
N ALA A 315 19.36 20.73 -40.35
CA ALA A 315 18.17 20.90 -39.53
C ALA A 315 17.08 21.70 -40.27
N ARG A 316 17.43 22.78 -40.98
CA ARG A 316 16.50 23.55 -41.84
C ARG A 316 15.85 22.66 -42.90
N ALA A 317 16.65 21.86 -43.62
CA ALA A 317 16.14 20.97 -44.66
C ALA A 317 15.21 19.89 -44.09
N ARG A 318 15.58 19.27 -42.96
CA ARG A 318 14.76 18.27 -42.25
C ARG A 318 13.43 18.84 -41.79
N PHE A 319 13.48 20.01 -41.14
CA PHE A 319 12.29 20.70 -40.66
C PHE A 319 11.31 21.02 -41.79
N GLN A 320 11.80 21.59 -42.90
CA GLN A 320 10.97 21.83 -44.08
C GLN A 320 10.40 20.53 -44.65
N GLY A 321 11.19 19.46 -44.65
CA GLY A 321 10.78 18.13 -45.08
C GLY A 321 9.62 17.54 -44.29
N TRP A 322 9.49 17.84 -42.99
CA TRP A 322 8.36 17.40 -42.16
C TRP A 322 7.16 18.34 -42.26
N VAL A 323 7.40 19.64 -42.14
CA VAL A 323 6.35 20.67 -42.10
C VAL A 323 5.56 20.78 -43.41
N ASN A 324 6.20 20.46 -44.54
CA ASN A 324 5.53 20.46 -45.84
C ASN A 324 4.71 19.17 -46.10
N GLN A 325 4.79 18.17 -45.22
CA GLN A 325 3.99 16.96 -45.37
C GLN A 325 2.56 17.20 -44.88
N PRO A 326 1.53 16.72 -45.59
CA PRO A 326 0.13 16.92 -45.22
C PRO A 326 -0.27 16.19 -43.94
N ASN A 327 0.52 15.20 -43.50
CA ASN A 327 0.28 14.42 -42.28
C ASN A 327 0.79 15.11 -41.01
N CYS A 328 1.56 16.20 -41.12
CA CYS A 328 2.11 16.88 -39.96
C CYS A 328 1.19 18.02 -39.51
N THR A 329 0.44 17.78 -38.43
CA THR A 329 -0.55 18.72 -37.88
C THR A 329 0.13 19.74 -36.95
N VAL A 330 0.89 20.67 -37.54
CA VAL A 330 1.58 21.73 -36.78
C VAL A 330 0.74 23.02 -36.78
N ASP A 331 0.62 23.63 -35.61
CA ASP A 331 0.08 24.97 -35.42
C ASP A 331 0.96 26.02 -36.09
N GLU A 332 0.34 27.06 -36.65
CA GLU A 332 1.05 28.11 -37.39
C GLU A 332 2.14 28.81 -36.55
N PRO A 333 1.95 29.10 -35.24
CA PRO A 333 3.00 29.67 -34.41
C PRO A 333 4.26 28.79 -34.30
N THR A 334 4.11 27.50 -34.03
CA THR A 334 5.25 26.56 -33.97
C THR A 334 5.96 26.45 -35.32
N ARG A 335 5.19 26.47 -36.42
CA ARG A 335 5.74 26.44 -37.78
C ARG A 335 6.59 27.67 -38.07
N ALA A 336 6.05 28.85 -37.80
CA ALA A 336 6.72 30.13 -37.98
C ALA A 336 7.98 30.24 -37.09
N TYR A 337 7.86 29.92 -35.81
CA TYR A 337 8.98 29.88 -34.87
C TYR A 337 10.09 28.96 -35.37
N GLY A 338 9.77 27.73 -35.78
CA GLY A 338 10.77 26.78 -36.28
C GLY A 338 11.46 27.24 -37.56
N ARG A 339 10.72 27.86 -38.50
CA ARG A 339 11.31 28.46 -39.72
C ARG A 339 12.27 29.58 -39.36
N ALA A 340 11.86 30.46 -38.45
CA ALA A 340 12.63 31.63 -38.06
C ALA A 340 13.87 31.27 -37.26
N TRP A 341 13.73 30.37 -36.29
CA TRP A 341 14.84 29.91 -35.45
C TRP A 341 15.92 29.23 -36.28
N LEU A 342 15.54 28.35 -37.22
CA LEU A 342 16.49 27.70 -38.12
C LEU A 342 17.10 28.68 -39.12
N ALA A 343 16.35 29.67 -39.61
CA ALA A 343 16.90 30.73 -40.46
C ALA A 343 17.95 31.56 -39.70
N TRP A 344 17.65 31.96 -38.46
CA TRP A 344 18.55 32.69 -37.58
C TRP A 344 19.85 31.93 -37.29
N LEU A 345 19.77 30.62 -37.03
CA LEU A 345 20.96 29.75 -36.85
C LEU A 345 21.81 29.59 -38.12
N ASN A 346 21.27 29.89 -39.29
CA ASN A 346 21.97 29.84 -40.58
C ASN A 346 22.37 31.26 -41.07
N ASP A 347 22.37 32.26 -40.19
CA ASP A 347 22.68 33.67 -40.50
C ASP A 347 21.76 34.34 -41.55
N ASP A 348 20.56 33.77 -41.77
CA ASP A 348 19.52 34.30 -42.66
C ASP A 348 18.55 35.20 -41.87
N LEU A 349 18.96 36.45 -41.63
CA LEU A 349 18.21 37.41 -40.82
C LEU A 349 16.87 37.82 -41.47
N ASP A 350 16.89 38.07 -42.79
CA ASP A 350 15.71 38.49 -43.52
C ASP A 350 14.66 37.37 -43.55
N GLY A 351 15.09 36.13 -43.78
CA GLY A 351 14.23 34.96 -43.71
C GLY A 351 13.66 34.73 -42.31
N ALA A 352 14.44 34.98 -41.26
CA ALA A 352 13.98 34.87 -39.88
C ALA A 352 12.89 35.91 -39.53
N GLN A 353 13.04 37.16 -39.97
CA GLN A 353 12.05 38.20 -39.75
C GLN A 353 10.75 37.94 -40.51
N GLN A 354 10.86 37.59 -41.80
CA GLN A 354 9.70 37.28 -42.63
C GLN A 354 8.89 36.11 -42.07
N ALA A 355 9.57 35.09 -41.52
CA ALA A 355 8.91 33.94 -40.92
C ALA A 355 8.15 34.29 -39.62
N LEU A 356 8.63 35.25 -38.81
CA LEU A 356 7.97 35.65 -37.55
C LEU A 356 6.87 36.70 -37.74
N ALA A 357 6.94 37.52 -38.79
CA ALA A 357 6.01 38.61 -39.06
C ALA A 357 4.50 38.24 -38.90
N PRO A 358 3.99 37.12 -39.44
CA PRO A 358 2.57 36.80 -39.31
C PRO A 358 2.15 36.48 -37.85
N VAL A 359 3.05 35.87 -37.06
CA VAL A 359 2.74 35.46 -35.67
C VAL A 359 2.83 36.63 -34.71
N LEU A 360 3.77 37.55 -34.94
CA LEU A 360 3.93 38.73 -34.10
C LEU A 360 2.74 39.69 -34.16
N ASN A 361 1.99 39.69 -35.27
CA ASN A 361 0.88 40.61 -35.50
C ASN A 361 -0.48 40.11 -34.97
N ASP A 362 -0.65 38.79 -34.77
CA ASP A 362 -1.93 38.20 -34.37
C ASP A 362 -1.92 37.81 -32.88
N GLN A 363 -1.29 36.68 -32.55
CA GLN A 363 -1.11 36.21 -31.17
C GLN A 363 0.30 35.67 -30.95
N PRO A 364 1.24 36.51 -30.50
CA PRO A 364 2.62 36.10 -30.35
C PRO A 364 2.83 35.15 -29.17
N ASP A 365 3.44 33.99 -29.42
CA ASP A 365 3.91 33.07 -28.40
C ASP A 365 5.23 33.56 -27.78
N VAL A 366 5.50 33.13 -26.54
CA VAL A 366 6.68 33.53 -25.78
C VAL A 366 8.00 33.17 -26.51
N PRO A 367 8.18 31.95 -27.05
CA PRO A 367 9.36 31.61 -27.85
C PRO A 367 9.58 32.54 -29.05
N SER A 368 8.54 32.84 -29.82
CA SER A 368 8.61 33.76 -30.97
C SER A 368 9.00 35.19 -30.56
N LEU A 369 8.43 35.72 -29.47
CA LEU A 369 8.79 37.06 -28.97
C LEU A 369 10.24 37.13 -28.53
N LYS A 370 10.71 36.09 -27.82
CA LYS A 370 12.11 36.02 -27.37
C LYS A 370 13.06 36.00 -28.57
N LEU A 371 12.77 35.20 -29.59
CA LEU A 371 13.59 35.14 -30.80
C LEU A 371 13.56 36.46 -31.58
N ALA A 372 12.39 37.09 -31.71
CA ALA A 372 12.27 38.40 -32.35
C ALA A 372 13.10 39.48 -31.62
N ALA A 373 13.11 39.45 -30.28
CA ALA A 373 13.92 40.35 -29.47
C ALA A 373 15.44 40.10 -29.68
N GLU A 374 15.87 38.83 -29.75
CA GLU A 374 17.26 38.46 -30.05
C GLU A 374 17.69 38.92 -31.46
N ILE A 375 16.79 38.84 -32.45
CA ILE A 375 17.03 39.36 -33.80
C ILE A 375 17.17 40.89 -33.79
N ALA A 376 16.26 41.61 -33.11
CA ALA A 376 16.33 43.07 -32.99
C ALA A 376 17.61 43.54 -32.27
N GLN A 377 18.03 42.81 -31.23
CA GLN A 377 19.29 43.08 -30.52
C GLN A 377 20.50 42.91 -31.46
N ARG A 378 20.52 41.87 -32.30
CA ARG A 378 21.59 41.65 -33.30
C ARG A 378 21.63 42.78 -34.34
N GLN A 379 20.49 43.38 -34.65
CA GLN A 379 20.36 44.55 -35.53
C GLN A 379 20.69 45.89 -34.83
N ARG A 380 21.05 45.86 -33.54
CA ARG A 380 21.33 47.03 -32.70
C ARG A 380 20.10 47.93 -32.44
N ASP A 381 18.89 47.42 -32.62
CA ASP A 381 17.67 48.11 -32.19
C ASP A 381 17.31 47.70 -30.76
N SER A 382 17.93 48.39 -29.80
CA SER A 382 17.71 48.13 -28.37
C SER A 382 16.30 48.50 -27.90
N VAL A 383 15.63 49.44 -28.56
CA VAL A 383 14.29 49.91 -28.18
C VAL A 383 13.27 48.83 -28.53
N GLN A 384 13.34 48.32 -29.77
CA GLN A 384 12.46 47.25 -30.21
C GLN A 384 12.71 45.95 -29.45
N ALA A 385 13.98 45.60 -29.21
CA ALA A 385 14.33 44.41 -28.43
C ALA A 385 13.74 44.46 -27.01
N LEU A 386 13.85 45.59 -26.31
CA LEU A 386 13.31 45.75 -24.96
C LEU A 386 11.78 45.66 -24.95
N ALA A 387 11.10 46.26 -25.93
CA ALA A 387 9.64 46.18 -26.06
C ALA A 387 9.18 44.72 -26.21
N LEU A 388 9.84 43.95 -27.08
CA LEU A 388 9.54 42.53 -27.31
C LEU A 388 9.83 41.66 -26.09
N TYR A 389 10.95 41.88 -25.38
CA TYR A 389 11.22 41.19 -24.11
C TYR A 389 10.18 41.51 -23.03
N THR A 390 9.75 42.77 -22.94
CA THR A 390 8.73 43.20 -21.98
C THR A 390 7.38 42.54 -22.30
N GLN A 391 7.02 42.46 -23.59
CA GLN A 391 5.81 41.77 -24.03
C GLN A 391 5.87 40.27 -23.71
N ALA A 392 7.02 39.62 -23.95
CA ALA A 392 7.23 38.21 -23.60
C ALA A 392 7.08 37.97 -22.09
N PHE A 393 7.66 38.84 -21.27
CA PHE A 393 7.57 38.76 -19.81
C PHE A 393 6.14 38.93 -19.31
N ASN A 394 5.41 39.92 -19.81
CA ASN A 394 4.02 40.15 -19.44
C ASN A 394 3.13 38.96 -19.81
N ARG A 395 3.38 38.31 -20.96
CA ARG A 395 2.63 37.12 -21.37
C ARG A 395 2.93 35.91 -20.49
N LEU A 396 4.19 35.66 -20.15
CA LEU A 396 4.56 34.64 -19.16
C LEU A 396 3.87 34.88 -17.80
N ALA A 397 3.78 36.13 -17.36
CA ALA A 397 3.12 36.48 -16.10
C ALA A 397 1.60 36.20 -16.15
N LEU A 398 0.96 36.43 -17.30
CA LEU A 398 -0.46 36.09 -17.51
C LEU A 398 -0.68 34.57 -17.52
N GLU A 399 0.14 33.82 -18.25
CA GLU A 399 0.08 32.35 -18.28
C GLU A 399 0.29 31.74 -16.89
N SER A 400 1.13 32.35 -16.05
CA SER A 400 1.35 31.90 -14.67
C SER A 400 0.15 32.15 -13.73
N LYS A 401 -0.71 33.13 -14.03
CA LYS A 401 -1.92 33.45 -13.24
C LYS A 401 -3.12 32.56 -13.59
N GLU A 402 -3.15 32.00 -14.79
CA GLU A 402 -4.22 31.10 -15.24
C GLU A 402 -4.04 29.65 -14.77
N ILE A 403 -2.87 29.30 -14.20
CA ILE A 403 -2.66 28.03 -13.51
C ILE A 403 -3.39 28.13 -12.16
N PRO A 404 -4.47 27.36 -11.91
CA PRO A 404 -5.10 27.38 -10.60
C PRO A 404 -4.05 26.99 -9.55
N PRO A 405 -4.07 27.58 -8.35
CA PRO A 405 -3.18 27.16 -7.29
C PRO A 405 -3.34 25.65 -7.12
N ARG A 406 -2.21 24.91 -7.15
CA ARG A 406 -2.20 23.49 -6.78
C ARG A 406 -3.00 23.39 -5.48
N GLN A 407 -4.12 22.67 -5.53
CA GLN A 407 -4.80 22.26 -4.31
C GLN A 407 -3.79 21.45 -3.51
N GLY A 408 -3.18 22.10 -2.52
CA GLY A 408 -2.50 21.41 -1.43
C GLY A 408 -3.53 20.55 -0.70
N PRO A 409 -3.08 19.50 0.03
CA PRO A 409 -3.99 18.62 0.75
C PRO A 409 -4.90 19.48 1.61
N SER A 410 -6.21 19.31 1.40
CA SER A 410 -7.28 19.97 2.14
C SER A 410 -7.08 19.70 3.63
N ASP A 411 -6.57 20.71 4.32
CA ASP A 411 -6.49 20.78 5.77
C ASP A 411 -7.92 20.93 6.29
N GLN A 412 -8.63 19.82 6.44
CA GLN A 412 -9.84 19.76 7.25
C GLN A 412 -9.41 19.68 8.72
N SER A 413 -8.85 20.77 9.22
CA SER A 413 -8.79 21.03 10.65
C SER A 413 -10.20 21.34 11.12
N LEU A 414 -10.85 20.36 11.75
CA LEU A 414 -11.98 20.59 12.63
C LEU A 414 -11.57 21.56 13.74
N VAL A 415 -12.39 22.56 13.98
CA VAL A 415 -12.41 23.39 15.19
C VAL A 415 -13.87 23.66 15.54
N PRO A 416 -14.24 23.77 16.82
CA PRO A 416 -13.83 23.02 18.01
C PRO A 416 -14.92 22.05 18.52
#